data_AF-A0A968MJZ2-F1
#
_entry.id   AF-A0A968MJZ2-F1
#
_cell.length_a   1.000
_cell.length_b   1.000
_cell.length_c   1.000
_cell.angle_alpha   90.00
_cell.angle_beta   90.00
_cell.angle_gamma   90.00
#
_symmetry.space_group_name_H-M   'P 1'
#
loop_
_entity.id
_entity.type
_entity.pdbx_description
1 polymer ?
#
loop_
_entity_poly.entity_id
_entity_poly.type
_entity_poly.pdbx_seq_one_letter_code
_entity_poly.pdbx_strand_id
1 'polypeptide(L)'
;MEWIKVHNLPDHVFFSHAQHVGAGKIECAECHGPVENMDVVYQYQDLSMGWCLDCHRTHRVEFMENAYYETYKLYHEKIKSGVIDSVLVSEIGGTDCQRCHY
;
A
#
# COMPACT_ATOMS: atom_id res chain seq x y z
N MET A 1 23.65 21.33 -7.78
CA MET A 1 22.42 21.44 -6.97
C MET A 1 22.37 20.20 -6.10
N GLU A 2 22.21 20.39 -4.80
CA GLU A 2 22.14 19.30 -3.81
C GLU A 2 20.77 19.37 -3.15
N TRP A 3 19.96 18.33 -3.31
CA TRP A 3 18.61 18.28 -2.77
C TRP A 3 18.63 17.70 -1.36
N ILE A 4 17.95 18.36 -0.43
CA ILE A 4 17.70 17.82 0.91
C ILE A 4 16.39 17.05 0.86
N LYS A 5 16.45 15.74 1.15
CA LYS A 5 15.27 14.88 1.22
C LYS A 5 14.57 15.08 2.57
N VAL A 6 13.34 15.61 2.55
CA VAL A 6 12.58 15.95 3.76
C VAL A 6 11.73 14.79 4.31
N HIS A 7 11.34 13.82 3.47
CA HIS A 7 10.61 12.63 3.91
C HIS A 7 11.55 11.44 3.97
N ASN A 8 11.83 10.92 5.17
CA ASN A 8 12.66 9.72 5.37
C ASN A 8 11.98 8.75 6.33
N LEU A 9 11.89 7.50 5.88
CA LEU A 9 11.51 6.36 6.71
C LEU A 9 12.78 5.60 7.12
N PRO A 10 12.76 4.86 8.24
CA PRO A 10 13.88 3.97 8.60
C PRO A 10 14.18 2.94 7.50
N ASP A 11 15.46 2.61 7.30
CA ASP A 11 15.92 1.74 6.20
C ASP A 11 15.36 0.31 6.23
N HIS A 12 14.90 -0.16 7.39
CA HIS A 12 14.27 -1.47 7.53
C HIS A 12 12.80 -1.49 7.08
N VAL A 13 12.22 -0.34 6.75
CA VAL A 13 10.84 -0.22 6.26
C VAL A 13 10.84 -0.24 4.74
N PHE A 14 10.07 -1.15 4.16
CA PHE A 14 9.80 -1.13 2.73
C PHE A 14 8.52 -0.33 2.45
N PHE A 15 8.62 0.70 1.61
CA PHE A 15 7.48 1.52 1.19
C PHE A 15 7.40 1.57 -0.34
N SER A 16 6.22 1.26 -0.89
CA SER A 16 5.97 1.23 -2.33
C SER A 16 4.90 2.24 -2.75
N HIS A 17 5.29 3.30 -3.48
CA HIS A 17 4.32 4.24 -4.07
C HIS A 17 3.36 3.55 -5.04
N ALA A 18 3.81 2.51 -5.76
CA ALA A 18 2.96 1.76 -6.70
C ALA A 18 1.79 1.05 -6.00
N GLN A 19 2.00 0.56 -4.78
CA GLN A 19 0.91 -0.06 -4.02
C GLN A 19 -0.06 0.97 -3.46
N HIS A 20 0.43 2.09 -2.92
CA HIS A 20 -0.43 3.08 -2.26
C HIS A 20 -1.19 3.97 -3.27
N VAL A 21 -0.52 4.47 -4.30
CA VAL A 21 -1.14 5.34 -5.32
C VAL A 21 -1.76 4.49 -6.44
N GLY A 22 -1.05 3.47 -6.91
CA GLY A 22 -1.48 2.66 -8.05
C GLY A 22 -2.64 1.72 -7.70
N ALA A 23 -2.46 0.87 -6.70
CA ALA A 23 -3.47 -0.10 -6.27
C ALA A 23 -4.41 0.46 -5.20
N GLY A 24 -3.90 1.20 -4.23
CA GLY A 24 -4.67 1.79 -3.13
C GLY A 24 -5.47 3.03 -3.52
N LYS A 25 -5.15 3.65 -4.67
CA LYS A 25 -5.81 4.88 -5.16
C LYS A 25 -5.81 6.03 -4.15
N ILE A 26 -4.79 6.09 -3.30
CA ILE A 26 -4.65 7.14 -2.29
C ILE A 26 -4.20 8.43 -2.96
N GLU A 27 -4.86 9.54 -2.64
CA GLU A 27 -4.51 10.85 -3.17
C GLU A 27 -3.21 11.38 -2.56
N CYS A 28 -2.39 12.06 -3.36
CA CYS A 28 -1.07 12.57 -2.94
C CYS A 28 -1.15 13.44 -1.67
N ALA A 29 -2.21 14.24 -1.58
CA ALA A 29 -2.41 15.21 -0.51
C ALA A 29 -2.75 14.56 0.85
N GLU A 30 -3.22 13.31 0.87
CA GLU A 30 -3.50 12.59 2.12
C GLU A 30 -2.21 12.33 2.92
N CYS A 31 -1.12 12.05 2.21
CA CYS A 31 0.20 11.77 2.80
C CYS A 31 1.10 13.01 2.87
N HIS A 32 1.11 13.83 1.80
CA HIS A 32 2.06 14.95 1.65
C HIS A 32 1.44 16.32 1.91
N GLY A 33 0.14 16.40 2.16
CA GLY A 33 -0.57 17.68 2.31
C GLY A 33 -0.77 18.41 0.98
N PRO A 34 -1.30 19.65 1.02
CA PRO A 34 -1.55 20.45 -0.17
C PRO A 34 -0.25 21.06 -0.71
N VAL A 35 0.59 20.23 -1.33
CA VAL A 35 1.93 20.58 -1.84
C VAL A 35 1.87 21.76 -2.82
N GLU A 36 0.78 21.90 -3.58
CA GLU A 36 0.54 23.02 -4.50
C GLU A 36 0.52 24.39 -3.81
N ASN A 37 0.29 24.44 -2.49
CA ASN A 37 0.29 25.64 -1.67
C ASN A 37 1.54 25.78 -0.79
N MET A 38 2.55 24.91 -0.98
CA MET A 38 3.79 24.92 -0.21
C MET A 38 4.90 25.67 -0.96
N ASP A 39 5.27 26.85 -0.47
CA ASP A 39 6.44 27.60 -0.99
C ASP A 39 7.76 26.84 -0.79
N VAL A 40 7.84 26.07 0.30
CA VAL A 40 8.93 25.15 0.62
C VAL A 40 8.31 23.85 1.14
N VAL A 41 8.65 22.72 0.52
CA VAL A 41 8.12 21.41 0.93
C VAL A 41 8.57 21.08 2.35
N TYR A 42 7.63 20.70 3.20
CA TYR A 42 7.86 20.17 4.54
C TYR A 42 7.13 18.84 4.71
N GLN A 43 7.46 18.12 5.78
CA GLN A 43 6.81 16.87 6.11
C GLN A 43 5.44 17.15 6.77
N TYR A 44 4.35 16.85 6.06
CA TYR A 44 2.98 17.12 6.51
C TYR A 44 2.48 16.11 7.55
N GLN A 45 2.59 14.82 7.24
CA GLN A 45 2.31 13.73 8.18
C GLN A 45 3.59 13.26 8.87
N ASP A 46 3.49 12.79 10.11
CA ASP A 46 4.65 12.27 10.84
C ASP A 46 5.25 10.98 10.22
N LEU A 47 4.47 10.28 9.39
CA LEU A 47 4.79 8.99 8.77
C LEU A 47 5.27 7.95 9.80
N SER A 48 4.73 8.04 11.02
CA SER A 48 5.02 7.07 12.06
C SER A 48 4.35 5.73 11.79
N MET A 49 4.84 4.66 12.42
CA MET A 49 4.19 3.36 12.37
C MET A 49 2.72 3.43 12.82
N GLY A 50 2.43 4.27 13.83
CA GLY A 50 1.06 4.48 14.32
C GLY A 50 0.16 5.05 13.23
N TRP A 51 0.62 6.10 12.55
CA TRP A 51 -0.12 6.71 11.43
C TRP A 51 -0.36 5.71 10.30
N CYS A 52 0.66 4.93 9.89
CA CYS A 52 0.51 3.91 8.85
C CYS A 52 -0.56 2.87 9.23
N LEU A 53 -0.51 2.35 10.47
CA LEU A 53 -1.44 1.34 10.94
C LEU A 53 -2.88 1.88 11.04
N ASP A 54 -3.04 3.11 11.49
CA ASP A 54 -4.35 3.73 11.61
C ASP A 54 -4.96 3.99 10.24
N CYS A 55 -4.17 4.44 9.26
CA CYS A 55 -4.59 4.52 7.86
C CYS A 55 -5.01 3.14 7.34
N HIS A 56 -4.17 2.11 7.50
CA HIS A 56 -4.47 0.74 7.02
C HIS A 56 -5.72 0.13 7.65
N ARG A 57 -6.08 0.50 8.89
CA ARG A 57 -7.28 -0.01 9.58
C ARG A 57 -8.56 0.69 9.13
N THR A 58 -8.46 1.93 8.65
CA THR A 58 -9.62 2.80 8.42
C THR A 58 -9.87 3.08 6.94
N HIS A 59 -8.84 3.01 6.11
CA HIS A 59 -8.94 3.23 4.67
C HIS A 59 -9.47 1.97 3.97
N ARG A 60 -10.50 2.13 3.14
CA ARG A 60 -11.09 1.03 2.38
C ARG A 60 -10.51 1.03 0.97
N VAL A 61 -10.10 -0.14 0.53
CA VAL A 61 -9.65 -0.35 -0.86
C VAL A 61 -10.83 -0.68 -1.76
N GLU A 62 -10.73 -0.31 -3.03
CA GLU A 62 -11.69 -0.70 -4.07
C GLU A 62 -11.54 -2.18 -4.41
N PHE A 63 -12.03 -3.07 -3.53
CA PHE A 63 -11.79 -4.50 -3.66
C PHE A 63 -12.44 -5.13 -4.91
N MET A 64 -13.59 -4.60 -5.32
CA MET A 64 -14.40 -5.21 -6.39
C MET A 64 -14.01 -4.76 -7.79
N GLU A 65 -13.49 -3.55 -7.98
CA GLU A 65 -13.29 -2.96 -9.33
C GLU A 65 -11.82 -2.60 -9.58
N ASN A 66 -10.92 -3.43 -9.03
CA ASN A 66 -9.49 -3.18 -9.07
C ASN A 66 -8.74 -4.44 -9.50
N ALA A 67 -7.95 -4.30 -10.57
CA ALA A 67 -7.15 -5.37 -11.15
C ALA A 67 -6.19 -6.02 -10.14
N TYR A 68 -5.72 -5.27 -9.13
CA TYR A 68 -4.85 -5.80 -8.08
C TYR A 68 -5.53 -6.91 -7.25
N TYR A 69 -6.85 -6.83 -7.07
CA TYR A 69 -7.63 -7.79 -6.28
C TYR A 69 -8.33 -8.88 -7.12
N GLU A 70 -8.19 -8.85 -8.45
CA GLU A 70 -8.80 -9.86 -9.34
C GLU A 70 -8.35 -11.29 -9.03
N THR A 71 -7.14 -11.46 -8.52
CA THR A 71 -6.61 -12.77 -8.12
C THR A 71 -7.48 -13.44 -7.06
N TYR A 72 -8.07 -12.68 -6.13
CA TYR A 72 -8.97 -13.24 -5.12
C TYR A 72 -10.27 -13.75 -5.73
N LYS A 73 -10.82 -13.05 -6.73
CA LYS A 73 -11.99 -13.52 -7.48
C LYS A 73 -11.66 -14.77 -8.27
N LEU A 74 -10.50 -14.80 -8.91
CA LEU A 74 -10.03 -15.96 -9.66
C LEU A 74 -9.88 -17.19 -8.77
N TYR A 75 -9.29 -17.06 -7.58
CA TYR A 75 -9.20 -18.16 -6.63
C TYR A 75 -10.57 -18.63 -6.16
N HIS A 76 -11.49 -17.72 -5.87
CA HIS A 76 -12.86 -18.07 -5.50
C HIS A 76 -13.56 -18.91 -6.58
N GLU A 77 -13.48 -18.49 -7.84
CA GLU A 77 -14.09 -19.23 -8.95
C GLU A 77 -13.39 -20.57 -9.22
N LYS A 78 -12.07 -20.66 -9.07
CA LYS A 78 -11.33 -21.93 -9.19
C LYS A 78 -11.71 -22.94 -8.12
N ILE A 79 -11.91 -22.49 -6.87
CA ILE A 79 -12.41 -23.35 -5.79
C ILE A 79 -13.83 -23.82 -6.11
N LYS A 80 -14.71 -22.90 -6.51
CA LYS A 80 -16.10 -23.20 -6.83
C LYS A 80 -16.27 -24.17 -8.01
N SER A 81 -15.38 -24.08 -9.00
CA SER A 81 -15.34 -24.98 -10.16
C SER A 81 -14.61 -26.30 -9.90
N GLY A 82 -14.01 -26.49 -8.72
CA GLY A 82 -13.27 -27.69 -8.37
C GLY A 82 -11.90 -27.84 -9.06
N VAL A 83 -11.38 -26.76 -9.65
CA VAL A 83 -10.05 -26.73 -10.28
C VAL A 83 -8.94 -26.79 -9.23
N ILE A 84 -9.17 -26.16 -8.09
CA ILE A 84 -8.31 -26.22 -6.90
C ILE A 84 -9.17 -26.52 -5.67
N ASP A 85 -8.60 -27.15 -4.66
CA ASP A 85 -9.26 -27.49 -3.40
C ASP A 85 -8.98 -26.46 -2.28
N SER A 86 -7.90 -25.69 -2.41
CA SER A 86 -7.42 -24.75 -1.39
C SER A 86 -6.50 -23.66 -1.99
N VAL A 87 -6.14 -22.68 -1.16
CA VAL A 87 -5.17 -21.62 -1.49
C VAL A 87 -4.12 -21.58 -0.39
N LEU A 88 -2.85 -21.59 -0.77
CA LEU A 88 -1.72 -21.48 0.14
C LEU A 88 -1.42 -20.01 0.47
N VAL A 89 -0.93 -19.76 1.68
CA VAL A 89 -0.56 -18.42 2.15
C VAL A 89 0.49 -17.78 1.23
N SER A 90 1.41 -18.57 0.68
CA SER A 90 2.41 -18.11 -0.29
C SER A 90 1.81 -17.63 -1.61
N GLU A 91 0.66 -18.16 -2.03
CA GLU A 91 -0.01 -17.80 -3.29
C GLU A 91 -0.78 -16.47 -3.23
N ILE A 92 -1.00 -15.98 -2.01
CA ILE A 92 -1.57 -14.66 -1.73
C ILE A 92 -0.55 -13.72 -1.07
N GLY A 93 0.74 -14.07 -1.16
CA GLY A 93 1.89 -13.31 -0.70
C GLY A 93 2.03 -13.15 0.81
N GLY A 94 1.40 -14.01 1.62
CA GLY A 94 1.60 -14.02 3.07
C GLY A 94 3.00 -14.51 3.50
N THR A 95 3.84 -14.91 2.55
CA THR A 95 5.28 -15.19 2.74
C THR A 95 6.18 -14.06 2.27
N ASP A 96 5.61 -12.95 1.81
CA ASP A 96 6.36 -11.77 1.39
C ASP A 96 6.80 -11.02 2.64
N CYS A 97 7.93 -11.42 3.23
CA CYS A 97 8.52 -10.79 4.42
C CYS A 97 8.58 -9.25 4.25
N GLN A 98 8.91 -8.82 3.03
CA GLN A 98 9.06 -7.42 2.61
C GLN A 98 7.75 -6.62 2.50
N ARG A 99 6.60 -7.17 2.90
CA ARG A 99 5.33 -6.41 2.86
C ARG A 99 5.32 -5.17 3.75
N CYS A 100 6.14 -5.14 4.80
CA CYS A 100 6.34 -3.95 5.63
C CYS A 100 7.80 -3.72 6.02
N HIS A 101 8.57 -4.79 6.27
CA HIS A 101 9.95 -4.68 6.77
C HIS A 101 10.83 -5.78 6.16
N TYR A 102 12.12 -5.52 5.97
CA TYR A 102 13.10 -6.55 5.56
C TYR A 102 13.51 -7.44 6.73
#